data_AF-A0A2N2J9N0-F1
#
_entry.id   AF-A0A2N2J9N0-F1
#
_cell.length_a   1.000
_cell.length_b   1.000
_cell.length_c   1.000
_cell.angle_alpha   90.00
_cell.angle_beta   90.00
_cell.angle_gamma   90.00
#
_symmetry.space_group_name_H-M   'P 1'
#
loop_
_entity.id
_entity.type
_entity.pdbx_description
1 polymer ?
#
loop_
_entity_poly.entity_id
_entity_poly.type
_entity_poly.pdbx_seq_one_letter_code
_entity_poly.pdbx_strand_id
1 'polypeptide(L)'
;MKLIARIALVLAFALPAAACGKKAETPPAPVEPAAAPADPAAAPADPAAAPADPANTTAKVGLDTGGVALGGEKVKLNAMKFGGTGFDTEYNEALDSWTAEKWTPNEDGGNDMTIRVYVYGWDSEWPTDAAAFAEKLKTKDYLDMGSVWTVEKSEAFEGGWVVLGSSNDGEDNELAFAVRLDKGLLCRGYVQIDVPEANRAAVRDDAIAACKGITLP
;
A
#
# COMPACT_ATOMS: atom_id res chain seq x y z
N MET A 1 -29.96 -27.73 -42.65
CA MET A 1 -30.05 -27.02 -43.96
C MET A 1 -30.07 -25.53 -43.63
N LYS A 2 -29.20 -24.61 -44.02
CA LYS A 2 -28.02 -24.46 -44.90
C LYS A 2 -27.12 -23.43 -44.16
N LEU A 3 -25.83 -23.65 -43.94
CA LEU A 3 -24.70 -23.41 -44.86
C LEU A 3 -24.45 -21.92 -45.17
N ILE A 4 -23.16 -21.51 -45.04
CA ILE A 4 -22.44 -20.37 -45.69
C ILE A 4 -22.55 -18.99 -44.99
N ALA A 5 -21.53 -18.14 -44.75
CA ALA A 5 -20.12 -17.98 -45.18
C ALA A 5 -19.36 -17.19 -44.07
N ARG A 6 -18.14 -17.53 -43.61
CA ARG A 6 -16.81 -17.23 -44.19
C ARG A 6 -16.67 -15.84 -44.82
N ILE A 7 -16.06 -14.87 -44.12
CA ILE A 7 -15.07 -13.93 -44.68
C ILE A 7 -13.98 -13.75 -43.62
N ALA A 8 -12.80 -14.26 -43.93
CA ALA A 8 -11.54 -13.88 -43.31
C ALA A 8 -11.02 -12.64 -44.06
N LEU A 9 -10.64 -11.59 -43.36
CA LEU A 9 -9.82 -10.52 -43.93
C LEU A 9 -8.55 -10.40 -43.11
N VAL A 10 -7.51 -11.01 -43.67
CA VAL A 10 -6.11 -10.84 -43.31
C VAL A 10 -5.71 -9.44 -43.77
N LEU A 11 -5.29 -8.58 -42.85
CA LEU A 11 -4.54 -7.36 -43.18
C LEU A 11 -3.16 -7.49 -42.55
N ALA A 12 -2.26 -8.08 -43.33
CA ALA A 12 -0.83 -7.99 -43.14
C ALA A 12 -0.40 -6.57 -43.53
N PHE A 13 0.12 -5.80 -42.57
CA PHE A 13 0.91 -4.61 -42.87
C PHE A 13 2.36 -4.90 -42.50
N ALA A 14 3.18 -5.06 -43.53
CA ALA A 14 4.62 -5.15 -43.45
C ALA A 14 5.23 -3.81 -43.90
N LEU A 15 6.04 -3.22 -43.01
CA LEU A 15 7.32 -2.50 -43.24
C LEU A 15 7.29 -1.17 -44.05
N PRO A 16 8.18 -0.18 -43.77
CA PRO A 16 9.64 -0.38 -43.70
C PRO A 16 10.44 0.39 -42.64
N ALA A 17 11.68 -0.09 -42.48
CA ALA A 17 12.79 0.51 -41.78
C ALA A 17 13.29 1.81 -42.45
N ALA A 18 13.61 2.80 -41.62
CA ALA A 18 14.46 3.96 -41.88
C ALA A 18 14.83 4.53 -40.49
N ALA A 19 16.01 5.04 -40.16
CA ALA A 19 17.27 5.21 -40.85
C ALA A 19 18.37 5.38 -39.79
N CYS A 20 19.61 5.07 -40.19
CA CYS A 20 20.82 5.36 -39.44
C CYS A 20 21.01 6.88 -39.24
N GLY A 21 21.43 7.28 -38.03
CA GLY A 21 21.91 8.62 -37.73
C GLY A 21 23.02 8.58 -36.67
N LYS A 22 24.24 8.27 -37.10
CA LYS A 22 25.48 8.49 -36.33
C LYS A 22 25.83 9.97 -36.41
N LYS A 23 26.05 10.64 -35.28
CA LYS A 23 27.10 11.67 -35.19
C LYS A 23 27.67 11.72 -33.78
N ALA A 24 28.96 11.38 -33.70
CA ALA A 24 29.81 11.63 -32.54
C ALA A 24 30.41 13.03 -32.69
N GLU A 25 30.51 13.78 -31.59
CA GLU A 25 31.57 14.76 -31.40
C GLU A 25 31.86 14.92 -29.91
N THR A 26 33.15 14.86 -29.59
CA THR A 26 33.81 14.75 -28.28
C THR A 26 34.10 16.17 -27.71
N PRO A 27 34.30 16.35 -26.38
CA PRO A 27 34.15 17.61 -25.68
C PRO A 27 35.46 18.42 -25.56
N PRO A 28 35.38 19.68 -25.11
CA PRO A 28 36.42 20.31 -24.28
C PRO A 28 35.79 20.84 -22.97
N ALA A 29 36.44 21.07 -21.83
CA ALA A 29 37.73 20.81 -21.21
C ALA A 29 37.50 21.17 -19.71
N PRO A 30 38.32 20.72 -18.76
CA PRO A 30 38.04 20.85 -17.32
C PRO A 30 38.32 22.27 -16.82
N VAL A 31 37.48 22.77 -15.92
CA VAL A 31 37.77 23.96 -15.13
C VAL A 31 37.83 23.55 -13.66
N GLU A 32 39.04 23.38 -13.15
CA GLU A 32 39.39 23.43 -11.72
C GLU A 32 40.10 24.78 -11.44
N PRO A 33 40.40 25.15 -10.19
CA PRO A 33 39.54 25.17 -9.00
C PRO A 33 39.64 26.56 -8.32
N ALA A 34 38.69 26.94 -7.46
CA ALA A 34 38.89 28.09 -6.58
C ALA A 34 38.26 27.94 -5.19
N ALA A 35 39.16 27.66 -4.24
CA ALA A 35 39.25 28.20 -2.87
C ALA A 35 38.03 28.11 -1.92
N ALA A 36 38.10 27.11 -1.04
CA ALA A 36 38.33 27.20 0.43
C ALA A 36 37.48 28.14 1.33
N PRO A 37 37.31 27.77 2.61
CA PRO A 37 36.10 28.01 3.41
C PRO A 37 36.17 29.28 4.27
N ALA A 38 35.01 29.78 4.69
CA ALA A 38 34.90 30.70 5.80
C ALA A 38 33.95 30.14 6.88
N ASP A 39 34.42 30.34 8.12
CA ASP A 39 34.07 29.74 9.41
C ASP A 39 32.63 30.02 9.91
N PRO A 40 32.15 29.30 10.95
CA PRO A 40 30.81 29.35 11.49
C PRO A 40 30.68 30.43 12.57
N ALA A 41 29.51 31.04 12.67
CA ALA A 41 28.98 31.55 13.94
C ALA A 41 27.56 32.09 13.72
N ALA A 42 26.57 31.49 14.40
CA ALA A 42 25.58 32.18 15.22
C ALA A 42 24.34 31.28 15.43
N ALA A 43 24.36 30.52 16.52
CA ALA A 43 23.20 30.45 17.41
C ALA A 43 23.59 31.31 18.65
N PRO A 44 22.68 31.86 19.47
CA PRO A 44 21.28 31.44 19.66
C PRO A 44 20.28 32.61 19.71
N ALA A 45 18.99 32.32 19.51
CA ALA A 45 17.93 33.07 20.16
C ALA A 45 16.67 32.22 20.25
N ASP A 46 16.35 31.84 21.48
CA ASP A 46 15.07 31.30 21.91
C ASP A 46 14.00 32.41 21.83
N PRO A 47 12.92 32.27 21.05
CA PRO A 47 11.74 33.08 21.25
C PRO A 47 10.84 32.42 22.30
N ALA A 48 10.96 32.98 23.50
CA ALA A 48 9.91 33.31 24.45
C ALA A 48 8.54 32.62 24.23
N ALA A 49 8.11 31.96 25.30
CA ALA A 49 6.76 31.47 25.55
C ALA A 49 5.66 32.37 24.96
N ALA A 50 4.90 31.79 24.03
CA ALA A 50 3.59 32.29 23.62
C ALA A 50 2.49 31.73 24.55
N PRO A 51 1.39 32.47 24.74
CA PRO A 51 0.49 32.33 25.88
C PRO A 51 -0.40 31.08 25.77
N ALA A 52 -0.76 30.54 26.94
CA ALA A 52 -1.78 29.52 27.07
C ALA A 52 -3.19 30.11 26.87
N ASP A 53 -3.93 29.61 25.88
CA ASP A 53 -5.40 29.44 25.90
C ASP A 53 -5.89 28.78 24.58
N PRO A 54 -7.10 28.22 24.46
CA PRO A 54 -7.92 27.48 25.42
C PRO A 54 -8.00 26.00 25.03
N ALA A 55 -8.65 25.21 25.89
CA ALA A 55 -8.97 23.80 25.70
C ALA A 55 -9.42 23.46 24.26
N ASN A 56 -8.45 23.02 23.45
CA ASN A 56 -8.73 22.19 22.30
C ASN A 56 -9.10 20.83 22.90
N THR A 57 -10.40 20.58 23.06
CA THR A 57 -10.92 19.23 23.27
C THR A 57 -10.64 18.44 22.01
N THR A 58 -9.38 18.07 21.81
CA THR A 58 -9.04 16.86 21.09
C THR A 58 -9.78 15.78 21.86
N ALA A 59 -10.78 15.18 21.24
CA ALA A 59 -11.17 13.84 21.63
C ALA A 59 -9.90 12.99 21.48
N LYS A 60 -9.11 12.91 22.55
CA LYS A 60 -8.21 11.80 22.77
C LYS A 60 -9.14 10.61 22.87
N VAL A 61 -9.47 10.02 21.72
CA VAL A 61 -9.76 8.60 21.67
C VAL A 61 -8.41 7.98 22.03
N GLY A 62 -8.16 7.88 23.34
CA GLY A 62 -7.11 7.02 23.83
C GLY A 62 -7.55 5.61 23.50
N LEU A 63 -7.19 5.12 22.31
CA LEU A 63 -6.99 3.69 22.15
C LEU A 63 -5.93 3.35 23.21
N ASP A 64 -6.30 2.52 24.18
CA ASP A 64 -5.35 1.84 25.06
C ASP A 64 -4.51 0.91 24.17
N THR A 65 -3.51 1.46 23.48
CA THR A 65 -2.61 0.85 22.48
C THR A 65 -1.64 -0.18 23.09
N GLY A 66 -1.96 -0.75 24.24
CA GLY A 66 -1.09 -1.68 24.96
C GLY A 66 -1.03 -3.11 24.38
N GLY A 67 -1.57 -3.34 23.19
CA GLY A 67 -1.58 -4.62 22.50
C GLY A 67 -2.97 -5.05 22.05
N VAL A 68 -3.00 -5.81 20.97
CA VAL A 68 -4.24 -6.37 20.40
C VAL A 68 -4.73 -7.48 21.31
N ALA A 69 -5.99 -7.44 21.70
CA ALA A 69 -6.61 -8.49 22.49
C ALA A 69 -6.85 -9.74 21.62
N LEU A 70 -5.92 -10.70 21.69
CA LEU A 70 -5.99 -11.97 20.99
C LEU A 70 -6.45 -13.05 21.96
N GLY A 71 -7.72 -13.43 21.88
CA GLY A 71 -8.28 -14.44 22.78
C GLY A 71 -8.19 -14.06 24.27
N GLY A 72 -8.13 -12.76 24.58
CA GLY A 72 -7.99 -12.23 25.93
C GLY A 72 -6.57 -11.87 26.36
N GLU A 73 -5.54 -12.16 25.55
CA GLU A 73 -4.16 -11.77 25.79
C GLU A 73 -3.75 -10.57 24.92
N LYS A 74 -3.14 -9.55 25.52
CA LYS A 74 -2.63 -8.39 24.76
C LYS A 74 -1.30 -8.76 24.10
N VAL A 75 -1.28 -8.90 22.78
CA VAL A 75 -0.05 -9.13 22.01
C VAL A 75 0.48 -7.80 21.47
N LYS A 76 1.77 -7.54 21.69
CA LYS A 76 2.45 -6.36 21.14
C LYS A 76 2.73 -6.57 19.66
N LEU A 77 2.20 -5.68 18.82
CA LEU A 77 2.40 -5.79 17.37
C LEU A 77 3.85 -5.51 16.97
N ASN A 78 4.60 -4.71 17.72
CA ASN A 78 5.99 -4.35 17.38
C ASN A 78 6.98 -5.53 17.30
N ALA A 79 6.59 -6.73 17.74
CA ALA A 79 7.39 -7.96 17.63
C ALA A 79 6.91 -8.90 16.49
N MET A 80 5.91 -8.48 15.72
CA MET A 80 5.40 -9.19 14.55
C MET A 80 6.49 -9.35 13.49
N LYS A 81 6.46 -10.48 12.77
CA LYS A 81 7.26 -10.67 11.55
C LYS A 81 6.34 -10.76 10.34
N PHE A 82 6.65 -9.97 9.33
CA PHE A 82 5.94 -9.99 8.05
C PHE A 82 6.50 -11.12 7.16
N GLY A 83 5.63 -11.90 6.53
CA GLY A 83 6.03 -13.12 5.81
C GLY A 83 6.49 -12.89 4.36
N GLY A 84 6.38 -11.67 3.84
CA GLY A 84 6.72 -11.33 2.45
C GLY A 84 8.19 -10.96 2.26
N THR A 85 8.75 -11.30 1.10
CA THR A 85 10.10 -10.86 0.68
C THR A 85 10.04 -9.55 -0.11
N GLY A 86 10.96 -8.63 0.18
CA GLY A 86 11.06 -7.35 -0.53
C GLY A 86 10.03 -6.31 -0.09
N PHE A 87 9.42 -6.50 1.09
CA PHE A 87 8.64 -5.46 1.75
C PHE A 87 9.52 -4.68 2.71
N ASP A 88 9.50 -3.37 2.61
CA ASP A 88 10.00 -2.46 3.63
C ASP A 88 8.89 -2.26 4.67
N THR A 89 9.19 -2.55 5.92
CA THR A 89 8.19 -2.55 7.01
C THR A 89 8.51 -1.49 8.05
N GLU A 90 7.51 -0.72 8.43
CA GLU A 90 7.60 0.30 9.47
C GLU A 90 6.48 0.11 10.50
N TYR A 91 6.83 0.19 11.79
CA TYR A 91 5.87 0.13 12.89
C TYR A 91 5.54 1.55 13.37
N ASN A 92 4.25 1.88 13.41
CA ASN A 92 3.74 3.14 13.93
C ASN A 92 3.28 2.97 15.38
N GLU A 93 4.07 3.48 16.32
CA GLU A 93 3.77 3.41 17.75
C GLU A 93 2.49 4.14 18.15
N ALA A 94 2.15 5.24 17.47
CA ALA A 94 0.99 6.07 17.81
C ALA A 94 -0.33 5.39 17.46
N LEU A 95 -0.32 4.54 16.42
CA LEU A 95 -1.50 3.84 15.92
C LEU A 95 -1.52 2.34 16.27
N ASP A 96 -0.45 1.83 16.91
CA ASP A 96 -0.24 0.39 17.12
C ASP A 96 -0.51 -0.40 15.84
N SER A 97 0.23 -0.05 14.77
CA SER A 97 0.01 -0.62 13.45
C SER A 97 1.32 -0.74 12.68
N TRP A 98 1.34 -1.64 11.70
CA TRP A 98 2.42 -1.75 10.73
C TRP A 98 2.00 -1.24 9.38
N THR A 99 2.92 -0.59 8.69
CA THR A 99 2.87 -0.37 7.26
C THR A 99 3.95 -1.23 6.61
N ALA A 100 3.60 -1.93 5.54
CA ALA A 100 4.55 -2.66 4.71
C ALA A 100 4.38 -2.21 3.27
N GLU A 101 5.46 -1.74 2.66
CA GLU A 101 5.49 -1.24 1.29
C GLU A 101 6.41 -2.09 0.44
N LYS A 102 6.03 -2.31 -0.82
CA LYS A 102 6.93 -2.94 -1.79
C LYS A 102 6.99 -2.08 -3.04
N TRP A 103 8.22 -1.77 -3.42
CA TRP A 103 8.57 -0.90 -4.52
C TRP A 103 9.07 -1.76 -5.69
N THR A 104 8.62 -1.44 -6.89
CA THR A 104 9.11 -2.08 -8.12
C THR A 104 9.77 -1.02 -8.99
N PRO A 105 10.98 -1.28 -9.52
CA PRO A 105 11.60 -0.38 -10.47
C PRO A 105 10.72 -0.19 -11.70
N ASN A 106 10.52 1.05 -12.12
CA ASN A 106 9.84 1.37 -13.36
C ASN A 106 10.84 1.43 -14.54
N GLU A 107 10.33 1.59 -15.77
CA GLU A 107 11.16 1.59 -16.99
C GLU A 107 12.22 2.70 -17.00
N ASP A 108 11.95 3.80 -16.30
CA ASP A 108 12.84 4.96 -16.20
C ASP A 108 13.90 4.82 -15.08
N GLY A 109 13.92 3.69 -14.38
CA GLY A 109 14.83 3.44 -13.25
C GLY A 109 14.44 4.18 -11.96
N GLY A 110 13.26 4.80 -11.92
CA GLY A 110 12.59 5.21 -10.69
C GLY A 110 11.98 4.01 -9.97
N ASN A 111 11.44 4.26 -8.77
CA ASN A 111 10.69 3.26 -8.02
C ASN A 111 9.23 3.68 -7.95
N ASP A 112 8.35 2.83 -8.46
CA ASP A 112 6.90 3.01 -8.30
C ASP A 112 6.44 2.14 -7.12
N MET A 113 5.69 2.75 -6.21
CA MET A 113 5.11 2.03 -5.08
C MET A 113 4.10 1.05 -5.65
N THR A 114 4.36 -0.24 -5.56
CA THR A 114 3.51 -1.23 -6.22
C THR A 114 2.37 -1.65 -5.30
N ILE A 115 2.64 -1.68 -3.99
CA ILE A 115 1.68 -2.10 -2.99
C ILE A 115 1.99 -1.51 -1.62
N ARG A 116 0.94 -1.09 -0.93
CA ARG A 116 0.97 -0.73 0.48
C ARG A 116 0.01 -1.62 1.27
N VAL A 117 0.49 -2.11 2.40
CA VAL A 117 -0.23 -3.00 3.31
C VAL A 117 -0.22 -2.39 4.71
N TYR A 118 -1.36 -2.40 5.37
CA TYR A 118 -1.56 -2.01 6.76
C TYR A 118 -1.94 -3.22 7.59
N VAL A 119 -1.27 -3.39 8.74
CA VAL A 119 -1.60 -4.44 9.71
C VAL A 119 -1.91 -3.83 11.05
N TYR A 120 -3.04 -4.22 11.63
CA TYR A 120 -3.45 -3.74 12.93
C TYR A 120 -4.38 -4.73 13.62
N GLY A 121 -4.65 -4.47 14.89
CA GLY A 121 -5.49 -5.32 15.71
C GLY A 121 -6.93 -5.42 15.25
N TRP A 122 -7.51 -6.60 15.41
CA TRP A 122 -8.93 -6.82 15.21
C TRP A 122 -9.72 -6.30 16.40
N ASP A 123 -10.61 -5.34 16.16
CA ASP A 123 -11.53 -4.86 17.19
C ASP A 123 -12.66 -5.89 17.39
N SER A 124 -13.07 -6.11 18.64
CA SER A 124 -14.22 -6.95 18.98
C SER A 124 -15.53 -6.53 18.32
N GLU A 125 -15.67 -5.26 17.91
CA GLU A 125 -16.84 -4.74 17.21
C GLU A 125 -16.85 -5.06 15.70
N TRP A 126 -15.79 -5.68 15.21
CA TRP A 126 -15.66 -5.99 13.81
C TRP A 126 -16.29 -7.33 13.43
N PRO A 127 -16.89 -7.43 12.22
CA PRO A 127 -17.55 -8.65 11.76
C PRO A 127 -16.63 -9.89 11.79
N THR A 128 -17.04 -10.96 12.44
CA THR A 128 -16.18 -12.14 12.62
C THR A 128 -16.07 -13.02 11.38
N ASP A 129 -17.06 -12.96 10.48
CA ASP A 129 -17.08 -13.70 9.23
C ASP A 129 -16.90 -12.81 8.00
N ALA A 130 -16.42 -13.42 6.91
CA ALA A 130 -16.07 -12.73 5.68
C ALA A 130 -17.27 -12.06 4.99
N ALA A 131 -18.48 -12.62 5.12
CA ALA A 131 -19.67 -12.09 4.47
C ALA A 131 -20.16 -10.82 5.18
N ALA A 132 -20.25 -10.86 6.51
CA ALA A 132 -20.59 -9.69 7.30
C ALA A 132 -19.54 -8.57 7.16
N PHE A 133 -18.25 -8.93 7.06
CA PHE A 133 -17.19 -7.96 6.78
C PHE A 133 -17.35 -7.34 5.38
N ALA A 134 -17.59 -8.17 4.36
CA ALA A 134 -17.86 -7.70 3.00
C ALA A 134 -19.05 -6.75 2.90
N GLU A 135 -20.14 -6.99 3.63
CA GLU A 135 -21.26 -6.05 3.67
C GLU A 135 -20.88 -4.73 4.37
N LYS A 136 -20.12 -4.81 5.47
CA LYS A 136 -19.69 -3.61 6.21
C LYS A 136 -18.73 -2.73 5.41
N LEU A 137 -17.87 -3.31 4.57
CA LEU A 137 -16.99 -2.59 3.65
C LEU A 137 -17.73 -1.67 2.66
N LYS A 138 -19.00 -1.95 2.37
CA LYS A 138 -19.85 -1.09 1.51
C LYS A 138 -20.39 0.14 2.23
N THR A 139 -20.19 0.22 3.54
CA THR A 139 -20.58 1.40 4.33
C THR A 139 -19.48 2.45 4.24
N LYS A 140 -19.88 3.69 4.00
CA LYS A 140 -18.96 4.82 3.91
C LYS A 140 -18.21 4.99 5.24
N ASP A 141 -16.94 5.35 5.16
CA ASP A 141 -16.09 5.69 6.31
C ASP A 141 -15.77 4.51 7.24
N TYR A 142 -15.99 3.25 6.83
CA TYR A 142 -15.76 2.10 7.72
C TYR A 142 -14.28 1.80 7.98
N LEU A 143 -13.46 1.74 6.93
CA LEU A 143 -12.01 1.52 7.06
C LEU A 143 -11.21 2.78 6.76
N ASP A 144 -11.63 3.54 5.76
CA ASP A 144 -11.01 4.81 5.37
C ASP A 144 -12.09 5.86 5.21
N MET A 145 -11.82 7.06 5.74
CA MET A 145 -12.70 8.20 5.57
C MET A 145 -12.84 8.54 4.08
N GLY A 146 -14.06 8.68 3.62
CA GLY A 146 -14.43 8.95 2.24
C GLY A 146 -14.64 7.69 1.40
N SER A 147 -14.08 6.55 1.79
CA SER A 147 -14.05 5.36 0.95
C SER A 147 -15.31 4.51 1.04
N VAL A 148 -15.68 3.92 -0.10
CA VAL A 148 -16.68 2.86 -0.21
C VAL A 148 -16.10 1.74 -1.06
N TRP A 149 -16.19 0.50 -0.57
CA TRP A 149 -15.67 -0.65 -1.32
C TRP A 149 -16.74 -1.27 -2.21
N THR A 150 -16.33 -1.69 -3.40
CA THR A 150 -17.04 -2.66 -4.22
C THR A 150 -16.43 -4.02 -3.98
N VAL A 151 -17.17 -4.93 -3.35
CA VAL A 151 -16.68 -6.29 -3.06
C VAL A 151 -16.91 -7.20 -4.25
N GLU A 152 -15.85 -7.85 -4.70
CA GLU A 152 -15.86 -8.80 -5.81
C GLU A 152 -16.01 -10.25 -5.32
N LYS A 153 -15.23 -10.62 -4.30
CA LYS A 153 -15.15 -11.99 -3.79
C LYS A 153 -14.77 -12.00 -2.32
N SER A 154 -15.24 -13.00 -1.60
CA SER A 154 -14.67 -13.42 -0.32
C SER A 154 -14.30 -14.90 -0.35
N GLU A 155 -13.26 -15.27 0.38
CA GLU A 155 -12.74 -16.64 0.44
C GLU A 155 -12.19 -16.95 1.83
N ALA A 156 -12.63 -18.07 2.41
CA ALA A 156 -12.05 -18.59 3.65
C ALA A 156 -10.80 -19.42 3.35
N PHE A 157 -9.84 -19.42 4.28
CA PHE A 157 -8.66 -20.26 4.22
C PHE A 157 -8.29 -20.77 5.63
N GLU A 158 -7.37 -21.72 5.73
CA GLU A 158 -6.89 -22.18 7.03
C GLU A 158 -6.19 -21.05 7.77
N GLY A 159 -6.73 -20.63 8.91
CA GLY A 159 -6.18 -19.50 9.66
C GLY A 159 -6.85 -18.16 9.37
N GLY A 160 -7.95 -18.10 8.60
CA GLY A 160 -8.72 -16.86 8.44
C GLY A 160 -9.57 -16.75 7.17
N TRP A 161 -9.73 -15.53 6.68
CA TRP A 161 -10.46 -15.26 5.43
C TRP A 161 -9.95 -13.99 4.73
N VAL A 162 -10.22 -13.88 3.43
CA VAL A 162 -9.87 -12.73 2.60
C VAL A 162 -11.11 -12.19 1.90
N VAL A 163 -11.21 -10.86 1.81
CA VAL A 163 -12.17 -10.14 0.96
C VAL A 163 -11.38 -9.36 -0.09
N LEU A 164 -11.79 -9.48 -1.35
CA LEU A 164 -11.22 -8.81 -2.50
C LEU A 164 -12.24 -7.83 -3.07
N GLY A 165 -11.75 -6.69 -3.53
CA GLY A 165 -12.61 -5.70 -4.16
C GLY A 165 -11.82 -4.54 -4.72
N SER A 166 -12.53 -3.43 -4.94
CA SER A 166 -11.94 -2.13 -5.21
C SER A 166 -12.42 -1.12 -4.18
N SER A 167 -11.55 -0.20 -3.77
CA SER A 167 -11.93 0.98 -3.00
C SER A 167 -12.06 2.16 -3.93
N ASN A 168 -13.10 2.97 -3.76
CA ASN A 168 -13.20 4.28 -4.40
C ASN A 168 -12.92 5.34 -3.34
N ASP A 169 -11.80 6.03 -3.47
CA ASP A 169 -11.36 7.08 -2.54
C ASP A 169 -11.69 8.51 -3.02
N GLY A 170 -12.43 8.61 -4.14
CA GLY A 170 -12.90 9.88 -4.71
C GLY A 170 -12.38 10.12 -6.13
N GLU A 171 -11.14 9.74 -6.43
CA GLU A 171 -10.53 9.98 -7.75
C GLU A 171 -10.12 8.68 -8.45
N ASP A 172 -9.69 7.66 -7.71
CA ASP A 172 -9.21 6.42 -8.30
C ASP A 172 -9.87 5.17 -7.69
N ASN A 173 -9.98 4.12 -8.52
CA ASN A 173 -10.35 2.79 -8.05
C ASN A 173 -9.08 1.98 -7.84
N GLU A 174 -8.73 1.75 -6.58
CA GLU A 174 -7.59 0.91 -6.24
C GLU A 174 -8.05 -0.54 -6.04
N LEU A 175 -7.26 -1.49 -6.54
CA LEU A 175 -7.53 -2.91 -6.30
C LEU A 175 -7.16 -3.21 -4.84
N ALA A 176 -8.16 -3.55 -4.03
CA ALA A 176 -8.03 -3.63 -2.59
C ALA A 176 -8.27 -5.05 -2.06
N PHE A 177 -7.69 -5.34 -0.90
CA PHE A 177 -7.89 -6.59 -0.21
C PHE A 177 -7.88 -6.41 1.31
N ALA A 178 -8.57 -7.30 2.01
CA ALA A 178 -8.58 -7.39 3.46
C ALA A 178 -8.49 -8.85 3.89
N VAL A 179 -7.45 -9.20 4.65
CA VAL A 179 -7.17 -10.53 5.19
C VAL A 179 -7.34 -10.49 6.70
N ARG A 180 -8.34 -11.20 7.22
CA ARG A 180 -8.40 -11.52 8.64
C ARG A 180 -7.53 -12.74 8.90
N LEU A 181 -6.70 -12.67 9.94
CA LEU A 181 -6.00 -13.81 10.50
C LEU A 181 -6.71 -14.24 11.79
N ASP A 182 -6.78 -15.55 12.06
CA ASP A 182 -7.43 -16.13 13.25
C ASP A 182 -6.82 -15.65 14.56
N LYS A 183 -5.59 -15.15 14.48
CA LYS A 183 -4.90 -14.44 15.56
C LYS A 183 -5.36 -12.99 15.70
N GLY A 184 -6.63 -12.68 15.44
CA GLY A 184 -7.22 -11.35 15.62
C GLY A 184 -6.40 -10.20 15.00
N LEU A 185 -5.84 -10.41 13.81
CA LEU A 185 -5.22 -9.35 13.03
C LEU A 185 -6.04 -9.09 11.77
N LEU A 186 -6.13 -7.83 11.38
CA LEU A 186 -6.47 -7.46 10.01
C LEU A 186 -5.21 -7.01 9.29
N CYS A 187 -4.94 -7.63 8.15
CA CYS A 187 -3.94 -7.20 7.18
C CYS A 187 -4.68 -6.76 5.92
N ARG A 188 -4.62 -5.49 5.55
CA ARG A 188 -5.31 -4.95 4.36
C ARG A 188 -4.35 -4.17 3.50
N GLY A 189 -4.65 -4.02 2.23
CA GLY A 189 -3.83 -3.22 1.35
C GLY A 189 -4.51 -2.90 0.04
N TYR A 190 -3.81 -2.13 -0.77
CA TYR A 190 -4.23 -1.74 -2.10
C TYR A 190 -3.04 -1.81 -3.07
N VAL A 191 -3.34 -2.15 -4.31
CA VAL A 191 -2.43 -2.04 -5.45
C VAL A 191 -2.62 -0.67 -6.06
N GLN A 192 -1.52 0.07 -6.22
CA GLN A 192 -1.54 1.39 -6.84
C GLN A 192 -2.00 1.32 -8.31
N ILE A 193 -2.60 2.40 -8.78
CA ILE A 193 -3.19 2.47 -10.13
C ILE A 193 -2.14 2.53 -11.24
N ASP A 194 -0.92 2.96 -10.94
CA ASP A 194 0.23 2.99 -11.85
C ASP A 194 0.73 1.59 -12.22
N VAL A 195 0.44 0.57 -11.40
CA VAL A 195 0.75 -0.83 -11.72
C VAL A 195 -0.02 -1.25 -12.98
N PRO A 196 0.66 -1.75 -14.03
CA PRO A 196 0.01 -2.21 -15.24
C PRO A 196 -1.12 -3.21 -14.93
N GLU A 197 -2.28 -3.05 -15.56
CA GLU A 197 -3.48 -3.84 -15.26
C GLU A 197 -3.21 -5.36 -15.28
N ALA A 198 -2.41 -5.83 -16.25
CA ALA A 198 -2.00 -7.22 -16.38
C ALA A 198 -1.21 -7.78 -15.18
N ASN A 199 -0.60 -6.91 -14.38
CA ASN A 199 0.22 -7.26 -13.22
C ASN A 199 -0.50 -7.07 -11.88
N ARG A 200 -1.59 -6.29 -11.82
CA ARG A 200 -2.26 -5.92 -10.56
C ARG A 200 -2.70 -7.13 -9.75
N ALA A 201 -3.26 -8.15 -10.41
CA ALA A 201 -3.69 -9.37 -9.72
C ALA A 201 -2.51 -10.11 -9.07
N ALA A 202 -1.40 -10.25 -9.78
CA ALA A 202 -0.20 -10.93 -9.26
C ALA A 202 0.40 -10.17 -8.06
N VAL A 203 0.44 -8.83 -8.14
CA VAL A 203 0.90 -7.98 -7.03
C VAL A 203 -0.01 -8.11 -5.81
N ARG A 204 -1.33 -8.05 -6.00
CA ARG A 204 -2.31 -8.25 -4.92
C ARG A 204 -2.13 -9.62 -4.26
N ASP A 205 -2.00 -10.67 -5.07
CA ASP A 205 -1.89 -12.04 -4.57
C ASP A 205 -0.58 -12.27 -3.79
N ASP A 206 0.53 -11.63 -4.21
CA ASP A 206 1.79 -11.60 -3.46
C ASP A 206 1.63 -10.94 -2.08
N ALA A 207 0.94 -9.80 -1.99
CA ALA A 207 0.66 -9.16 -0.71
C ALA A 207 -0.29 -9.95 0.18
N ILE A 208 -1.31 -10.60 -0.40
CA ILE A 208 -2.18 -11.52 0.35
C ILE A 208 -1.35 -12.68 0.92
N ALA A 209 -0.42 -13.24 0.14
CA ALA A 209 0.49 -14.27 0.62
C ALA A 209 1.38 -13.76 1.76
N ALA A 210 1.91 -12.54 1.64
CA ALA A 210 2.70 -11.90 2.68
C ALA A 210 1.89 -11.70 3.98
N CYS A 211 0.63 -11.25 3.88
CA CYS A 211 -0.30 -11.14 5.01
C CYS A 211 -0.56 -12.50 5.68
N LYS A 212 -0.81 -13.55 4.89
CA LYS A 212 -1.01 -14.91 5.42
C LYS A 212 0.23 -15.46 6.13
N GLY A 213 1.42 -15.00 5.74
CA GLY A 213 2.69 -15.37 6.36
C GLY A 213 3.04 -14.59 7.63
N ILE A 214 2.18 -13.68 8.10
CA ILE A 214 2.43 -12.92 9.33
C ILE A 214 2.50 -13.86 10.54
N THR A 215 3.56 -13.72 11.33
CA THR A 215 3.71 -14.41 12.61
C THR A 215 3.81 -13.43 13.76
N LEU A 216 3.10 -13.75 14.84
CA LEU A 216 3.26 -13.11 16.14
C LEU A 216 4.26 -13.93 16.97
N PRO A 217 5.00 -13.29 17.89
CA PRO A 217 5.92 -13.98 18.81
C PRO A 217 5.22 -14.99 19.71
#